data_AF-A0A0C9ULC1-F1
#
_entry.id   AF-A0A0C9ULC1-F1
#
_cell.length_a   1.000
_cell.length_b   1.000
_cell.length_c   1.000
_cell.angle_alpha   90.00
_cell.angle_beta   90.00
_cell.angle_gamma   90.00
#
_symmetry.space_group_name_H-M   'P 1'
#
loop_
_entity.id
_entity.type
_entity.pdbx_description
1 polymer ?
#
loop_
_entity_poly.entity_id
_entity_poly.type
_entity_poly.pdbx_seq_one_letter_code
_entity_poly.pdbx_strand_id
1 'polypeptide(L)'
;LASLLSIDSFFATNCTNTRKRPPPFLIGKGGQIQEWLIDWDSTVPRGVLYSPMYGLYPSAQIDPRSNTMLANAAKVFLGFRGDGEQGWPIAWRIGTWARLLDGNHAMTEVKLLLSDTGVYRSLLGKNIIFQIDANLGGTGTMIEMFLQSHNGILHILLALPAELSQGTITGLRARGGYTVNLSWNGGSLSQAVVMATINDAKTLEVRLGNSTKNISLQLAKGASKTFTASDF
;
A
#
# COMPACT_ATOMS: atom_id res chain seq x y z
N LEU A 1 4.84 6.02 -20.00
CA LEU A 1 4.02 7.08 -20.61
C LEU A 1 4.39 7.28 -22.07
N ALA A 2 5.65 7.60 -22.39
CA ALA A 2 6.18 7.68 -23.76
C ALA A 2 5.72 6.51 -24.66
N SER A 3 5.94 5.26 -24.24
CA SER A 3 5.48 4.08 -24.99
C SER A 3 3.95 3.97 -25.13
N LEU A 4 3.18 4.45 -24.16
CA LEU A 4 1.71 4.43 -24.22
C LEU A 4 1.18 5.46 -25.21
N LEU A 5 1.84 6.61 -25.30
CA LEU A 5 1.47 7.70 -26.21
C LEU A 5 2.16 7.59 -27.57
N SER A 6 3.04 6.60 -27.76
CA SER A 6 3.87 6.44 -28.96
C SER A 6 4.72 7.68 -29.30
N ILE A 7 5.29 8.33 -28.28
CA ILE A 7 6.15 9.52 -28.43
C ILE A 7 7.51 9.33 -27.73
N ASP A 8 8.49 10.17 -28.06
CA ASP A 8 9.76 10.35 -27.34
C ASP A 8 10.59 9.07 -27.08
N SER A 9 10.63 8.14 -28.04
CA SER A 9 11.29 6.84 -27.89
C SER A 9 12.78 6.94 -27.49
N PHE A 10 13.49 7.91 -28.04
CA PHE A 10 14.89 8.18 -27.71
C PHE A 10 15.05 8.64 -26.25
N PHE A 11 14.26 9.63 -25.82
CA PHE A 11 14.28 10.11 -24.44
C PHE A 11 13.86 9.01 -23.44
N ALA A 12 12.83 8.22 -23.77
CA ALA A 12 12.39 7.09 -22.95
C ALA A 12 13.50 6.05 -22.76
N THR A 13 14.28 5.77 -23.81
CA THR A 13 15.45 4.89 -23.75
C THR A 13 16.52 5.44 -22.82
N ASN A 14 16.84 6.74 -22.94
CA ASN A 14 17.81 7.40 -22.06
C ASN A 14 17.37 7.40 -20.58
N CYS A 15 16.10 7.68 -20.31
CA CYS A 15 15.52 7.58 -18.97
C CYS A 15 15.61 6.16 -18.41
N THR A 16 15.30 5.15 -19.23
CA THR A 16 15.38 3.73 -18.83
C THR A 16 16.80 3.32 -18.47
N ASN A 17 17.79 3.77 -19.23
CA ASN A 17 19.21 3.51 -18.95
C ASN A 17 19.69 4.28 -17.72
N THR A 18 19.29 5.54 -17.56
CA THR A 18 19.67 6.37 -16.41
C THR A 18 19.10 5.83 -15.10
N ARG A 19 17.86 5.32 -15.11
CA ARG A 19 17.20 4.72 -13.94
C ARG A 19 17.95 3.52 -13.34
N LYS A 20 18.85 2.88 -14.10
CA LYS A 20 19.67 1.75 -13.62
C LYS A 20 20.91 2.20 -12.81
N ARG A 21 21.23 3.49 -12.80
CA ARG A 21 22.45 4.05 -12.20
C ARG A 21 22.34 4.36 -10.69
N PRO A 22 21.20 4.81 -10.14
CA PRO A 22 21.07 4.98 -8.70
C PRO A 22 21.35 3.67 -7.96
N PRO A 23 21.91 3.74 -6.73
CA PRO A 23 22.18 2.56 -5.93
C PRO A 23 20.87 1.80 -5.63
N PRO A 24 20.91 0.47 -5.51
CA PRO A 24 19.75 -0.29 -5.05
C PRO A 24 19.47 0.02 -3.57
N PHE A 25 18.35 -0.48 -3.06
CA PHE A 25 18.14 -0.54 -1.62
C PHE A 25 19.25 -1.38 -0.97
N LEU A 26 19.87 -0.83 0.07
CA LEU A 26 20.91 -1.49 0.85
C LEU A 26 20.34 -1.91 2.20
N ILE A 27 20.85 -3.04 2.71
CA ILE A 27 20.52 -3.54 4.03
C ILE A 27 21.74 -3.30 4.92
N GLY A 28 21.55 -2.50 5.97
CA GLY A 28 22.60 -2.14 6.90
C GLY A 28 22.94 -3.29 7.86
N LYS A 29 23.97 -3.10 8.68
CA LYS A 29 24.47 -4.13 9.61
C LYS A 29 23.45 -4.55 10.66
N GLY A 30 22.49 -3.68 10.99
CA GLY A 30 21.38 -3.97 11.89
C GLY A 30 20.22 -4.71 11.23
N GLY A 31 20.32 -5.04 9.93
CA GLY A 31 19.26 -5.70 9.16
C GLY A 31 18.17 -4.76 8.66
N GLN A 32 18.30 -3.44 8.88
CA GLN A 32 17.36 -2.43 8.42
C GLN A 32 17.62 -2.00 6.97
N ILE A 33 16.61 -1.47 6.29
CA ILE A 33 16.85 -0.67 5.08
C ILE A 33 17.68 0.55 5.46
N GLN A 34 18.79 0.79 4.78
CA GLN A 34 19.60 1.98 5.02
C GLN A 34 18.89 3.24 4.53
N GLU A 35 18.82 4.26 5.37
CA GLU A 35 18.36 5.59 4.98
C GLU A 35 19.40 6.37 4.18
N TRP A 36 20.69 6.12 4.42
CA TRP A 36 21.81 6.73 3.70
C TRP A 36 22.62 5.69 2.93
N LEU A 37 23.41 6.15 1.95
CA LEU A 37 24.30 5.26 1.19
C LEU A 37 25.37 4.60 2.08
N ILE A 38 25.81 5.32 3.11
CA ILE A 38 26.68 4.82 4.16
C ILE A 38 25.80 4.41 5.34
N ASP A 39 26.06 3.25 5.95
CA ASP A 39 25.30 2.69 7.08
C ASP A 39 25.50 3.51 8.37
N TRP A 40 24.82 4.66 8.42
CA TRP A 40 24.83 5.63 9.53
C TRP A 40 23.60 5.55 10.42
N ASP A 41 22.64 4.68 10.10
CA ASP A 41 21.32 4.61 10.74
C ASP A 41 21.37 4.44 12.26
N SER A 42 22.39 3.77 12.80
CA SER A 42 22.59 3.60 14.24
C SER A 42 23.26 4.80 14.94
N THR A 43 23.86 5.71 14.17
CA THR A 43 24.65 6.85 14.67
C THR A 43 23.90 8.18 14.62
N VAL A 44 22.75 8.20 13.96
CA VAL A 44 21.89 9.38 13.83
C VAL A 44 20.73 9.34 14.84
N PRO A 45 20.27 10.50 15.35
CA PRO A 45 19.10 10.55 16.21
C PRO A 45 17.88 9.94 15.54
N ARG A 46 17.06 9.24 16.33
CA ARG A 46 15.78 8.71 15.84
C ARG A 46 14.83 9.88 15.62
N GLY A 47 14.31 9.99 14.40
CA GLY A 47 13.26 10.93 14.06
C GLY A 47 11.94 10.22 13.78
N VAL A 48 10.86 10.99 13.76
CA VAL A 48 9.53 10.53 13.32
C VAL A 48 9.43 10.32 11.81
N LEU A 49 10.43 10.77 11.05
CA LEU A 49 10.51 10.58 9.61
C LEU A 49 11.05 9.19 9.28
N TYR A 50 10.42 8.55 8.31
CA TYR A 50 10.80 7.23 7.79
C TYR A 50 10.78 7.25 6.26
N SER A 51 11.37 8.30 5.69
CA SER A 51 11.44 8.58 4.25
C SER A 51 11.84 7.41 3.35
N PRO A 52 12.77 6.49 3.74
CA PRO A 52 13.08 5.32 2.93
C PRO A 52 11.87 4.44 2.62
N MET A 53 10.84 4.46 3.47
CA MET A 53 9.60 3.71 3.24
C MET A 53 8.76 4.27 2.11
N TYR A 54 9.11 5.42 1.51
CA TYR A 54 8.52 5.86 0.24
C TYR A 54 8.52 4.74 -0.80
N GLY A 55 9.61 3.97 -0.89
CA GLY A 55 9.75 2.84 -1.81
C GLY A 55 8.68 1.76 -1.64
N LEU A 56 8.16 1.60 -0.41
CA LEU A 56 7.11 0.65 -0.04
C LEU A 56 5.70 1.27 -0.21
N TYR A 57 5.50 2.48 0.34
CA TYR A 57 4.28 3.27 0.18
C TYR A 57 4.62 4.76 0.23
N PRO A 58 4.09 5.62 -0.66
CA PRO A 58 3.06 5.32 -1.67
C PRO A 58 3.61 4.73 -2.98
N SER A 59 4.92 4.51 -3.10
CA SER A 59 5.50 3.84 -4.27
C SER A 59 5.15 2.34 -4.30
N ALA A 60 5.87 1.59 -5.13
CA ALA A 60 5.70 0.15 -5.29
C ALA A 60 7.03 -0.55 -5.62
N GLN A 61 8.16 0.07 -5.23
CA GLN A 61 9.51 -0.44 -5.49
C GLN A 61 9.89 -1.56 -4.52
N ILE A 62 9.34 -1.55 -3.31
CA ILE A 62 9.44 -2.63 -2.34
C ILE A 62 8.07 -3.31 -2.28
N ASP A 63 8.05 -4.61 -2.58
CA ASP A 63 6.84 -5.42 -2.56
C ASP A 63 7.17 -6.75 -1.86
N PRO A 64 6.57 -7.04 -0.68
CA PRO A 64 6.86 -8.24 0.10
C PRO A 64 6.62 -9.55 -0.65
N ARG A 65 5.77 -9.54 -1.68
CA ARG A 65 5.51 -10.74 -2.49
C ARG A 65 6.63 -11.03 -3.49
N SER A 66 7.38 -10.01 -3.89
CA SER A 66 8.49 -10.13 -4.84
C SER A 66 9.86 -10.18 -4.16
N ASN A 67 10.01 -9.54 -3.00
CA ASN A 67 11.27 -9.46 -2.28
C ASN A 67 11.05 -9.44 -0.76
N THR A 68 11.00 -10.64 -0.18
CA THR A 68 10.82 -10.83 1.27
C THR A 68 12.00 -10.30 2.08
N MET A 69 13.22 -10.30 1.52
CA MET A 69 14.41 -9.78 2.18
C MET A 69 14.29 -8.27 2.43
N LEU A 70 13.93 -7.49 1.42
CA LEU A 70 13.70 -6.05 1.58
C LEU A 70 12.49 -5.74 2.45
N ALA A 71 11.42 -6.54 2.36
CA ALA A 71 10.27 -6.36 3.24
C ALA A 71 10.61 -6.60 4.72
N ASN A 72 11.40 -7.62 5.02
CA ASN A 72 11.89 -7.85 6.39
C ASN A 72 12.80 -6.71 6.86
N ALA A 73 13.69 -6.21 6.00
CA ALA A 73 14.53 -5.07 6.32
C ALA A 73 13.72 -3.77 6.55
N ALA A 74 12.62 -3.58 5.82
CA ALA A 74 11.68 -2.49 6.04
C ALA A 74 10.97 -2.60 7.41
N LYS A 75 10.57 -3.82 7.81
CA LYS A 75 10.00 -4.07 9.15
C LYS A 75 11.01 -3.74 10.25
N VAL A 76 12.27 -4.14 10.09
CA VAL A 76 13.35 -3.80 11.05
C VAL A 76 13.54 -2.30 11.13
N PHE A 77 13.58 -1.60 9.99
CA PHE A 77 13.68 -0.14 9.95
C PHE A 77 12.53 0.55 10.69
N LEU A 78 11.28 0.14 10.43
CA LEU A 78 10.10 0.67 11.13
C LEU A 78 10.15 0.39 12.63
N GLY A 79 10.59 -0.80 13.04
CA GLY A 79 10.77 -1.16 14.45
C GLY A 79 11.79 -0.27 15.15
N PHE A 80 12.89 0.11 14.49
CA PHE A 80 13.87 1.05 15.04
C PHE A 80 13.30 2.46 15.25
N ARG A 81 12.36 2.86 14.38
CA ARG A 81 11.67 4.15 14.45
C ARG A 81 10.55 4.18 15.50
N GLY A 82 10.11 3.03 16.03
CA GLY A 82 8.94 2.93 16.92
C GLY A 82 7.63 3.14 16.16
N ASP A 83 6.50 3.21 16.86
CA ASP A 83 5.21 3.58 16.26
C ASP A 83 5.03 5.10 16.21
N GLY A 84 4.07 5.60 15.41
CA GLY A 84 3.96 7.02 15.09
C GLY A 84 3.69 7.93 16.29
N GLU A 85 4.27 9.14 16.31
CA GLU A 85 4.09 10.08 17.43
C GLU A 85 2.77 10.87 17.36
N GLN A 86 2.54 11.71 16.33
CA GLN A 86 1.31 12.52 16.18
C GLN A 86 0.99 12.84 14.72
N GLY A 87 -0.28 12.76 14.31
CA GLY A 87 -0.75 13.24 13.01
C GLY A 87 -0.36 12.36 11.81
N TRP A 88 0.15 12.98 10.75
CA TRP A 88 0.45 12.30 9.47
C TRP A 88 1.42 11.11 9.52
N PRO A 89 2.42 11.01 10.44
CA PRO A 89 3.27 9.82 10.53
C PRO A 89 2.46 8.58 10.90
N ILE A 90 1.43 8.71 11.72
CA ILE A 90 0.54 7.58 12.04
C ILE A 90 -0.26 7.20 10.79
N ALA A 91 -0.81 8.20 10.09
CA ALA A 91 -1.58 7.98 8.88
C ALA A 91 -0.77 7.25 7.79
N TRP A 92 0.48 7.66 7.54
CA TRP A 92 1.33 7.00 6.55
C TRP A 92 1.77 5.60 7.03
N ARG A 93 1.93 5.37 8.34
CA ARG A 93 2.23 4.03 8.90
C ARG A 93 1.14 2.99 8.66
N ILE A 94 -0.13 3.38 8.70
CA ILE A 94 -1.25 2.48 8.33
C ILE A 94 -0.98 1.89 6.93
N GLY A 95 -0.61 2.74 5.97
CA GLY A 95 -0.38 2.34 4.58
C GLY A 95 0.88 1.49 4.42
N THR A 96 1.96 1.81 5.14
CA THR A 96 3.20 1.01 5.10
C THR A 96 3.00 -0.36 5.71
N TRP A 97 2.33 -0.48 6.86
CA TRP A 97 2.06 -1.79 7.48
C TRP A 97 1.09 -2.63 6.65
N ALA A 98 0.06 -2.01 6.06
CA ALA A 98 -0.81 -2.67 5.10
C ALA A 98 -0.02 -3.19 3.88
N ARG A 99 0.92 -2.40 3.34
CA ARG A 99 1.81 -2.83 2.25
C ARG A 99 2.86 -3.86 2.67
N LEU A 100 3.15 -4.00 3.96
CA LEU A 100 3.97 -5.08 4.53
C LEU A 100 3.17 -6.35 4.82
N LEU A 101 1.89 -6.38 4.42
CA LEU A 101 0.94 -7.47 4.59
C LEU A 101 0.63 -7.74 6.07
N ASP A 102 0.79 -6.73 6.92
CA ASP A 102 0.52 -6.80 8.35
C ASP A 102 -0.72 -5.96 8.69
N GLY A 103 -1.89 -6.52 8.39
CA GLY A 103 -3.18 -5.87 8.64
C GLY A 103 -3.44 -5.58 10.11
N ASN A 104 -2.91 -6.40 11.02
CA ASN A 104 -3.10 -6.22 12.45
C ASN A 104 -2.30 -5.01 12.95
N HIS A 105 -1.02 -4.87 12.56
CA HIS A 105 -0.27 -3.65 12.88
C HIS A 105 -0.87 -2.41 12.21
N ALA A 106 -1.35 -2.51 10.97
CA ALA A 106 -2.07 -1.42 10.33
C ALA A 106 -3.30 -0.98 11.13
N MET A 107 -4.06 -1.93 11.69
CA MET A 107 -5.19 -1.64 12.59
C MET A 107 -4.77 -1.01 13.91
N THR A 108 -3.63 -1.40 14.49
CA THR A 108 -3.05 -0.72 15.66
C THR A 108 -2.81 0.76 15.36
N GLU A 109 -2.23 1.08 14.20
CA GLU A 109 -2.00 2.47 13.77
C GLU A 109 -3.31 3.22 13.48
N VAL A 110 -4.34 2.55 12.95
CA VAL A 110 -5.69 3.13 12.79
C VAL A 110 -6.26 3.55 14.15
N LYS A 111 -6.18 2.66 15.15
CA LYS A 111 -6.65 2.96 16.52
C LYS A 111 -5.84 4.11 17.14
N LEU A 112 -4.53 4.15 16.89
CA LEU A 112 -3.67 5.23 17.34
C LEU A 112 -4.05 6.57 16.67
N LEU A 113 -4.33 6.56 15.36
CA LEU A 113 -4.75 7.75 14.62
C LEU A 113 -6.08 8.32 15.15
N LEU A 114 -7.02 7.44 15.50
CA LEU A 114 -8.35 7.82 16.03
C LEU A 114 -8.35 8.13 17.53
N SER A 115 -7.22 7.99 18.21
CA SER A 115 -7.05 8.36 19.62
C SER A 115 -6.71 9.85 19.78
N ASP A 116 -6.64 10.32 21.03
CA ASP A 116 -6.16 11.67 21.38
C ASP A 116 -4.71 11.93 20.92
N THR A 117 -3.99 10.93 20.44
CA THR A 117 -2.66 11.06 19.83
C THR A 117 -2.74 11.56 18.38
N GLY A 118 -3.69 11.07 17.58
CA GLY A 118 -3.77 11.35 16.14
C GLY A 118 -4.78 12.41 15.73
N VAL A 119 -5.85 12.61 16.52
CA VAL A 119 -6.89 13.60 16.24
C VAL A 119 -7.29 14.39 17.48
N TYR A 120 -7.84 15.60 17.28
CA TYR A 120 -8.57 16.33 18.31
C TYR A 120 -9.98 15.73 18.48
N ARG A 121 -10.72 16.17 19.52
CA ARG A 121 -12.14 15.82 19.71
C ARG A 121 -13.03 16.14 18.49
N SER A 122 -12.65 17.12 17.67
CA SER A 122 -13.32 17.46 16.41
C SER A 122 -13.02 16.50 15.25
N LEU A 123 -12.23 15.44 15.50
CA LEU A 123 -11.66 14.52 14.51
C LEU A 123 -10.68 15.17 13.52
N LEU A 124 -10.32 16.44 13.70
CA LEU A 124 -9.27 17.09 12.91
C LEU A 124 -7.90 16.54 13.33
N GLY A 125 -7.01 16.36 12.34
CA GLY A 125 -5.65 15.85 12.55
C GLY A 125 -4.86 16.67 13.55
N LYS A 126 -4.31 15.98 14.55
CA LYS A 126 -3.57 16.57 15.67
C LYS A 126 -2.08 16.68 15.36
N ASN A 127 -1.53 17.86 15.61
CA ASN A 127 -0.09 18.14 15.68
C ASN A 127 0.10 19.41 16.56
N ILE A 128 1.28 20.05 16.53
CA ILE A 128 1.53 21.36 17.17
C ILE A 128 0.46 22.38 16.75
N ILE A 129 0.01 22.28 15.49
CA ILE A 129 -1.16 22.95 14.92
C ILE A 129 -2.02 21.92 14.19
N PHE A 130 -3.28 22.24 13.85
CA PHE A 130 -4.09 21.41 12.98
C PHE A 130 -3.35 21.12 11.65
N GLN A 131 -3.28 19.83 11.28
CA GLN A 131 -2.78 19.40 9.97
C GLN A 131 -3.75 18.39 9.33
N ILE A 132 -4.20 18.70 8.11
CA ILE A 132 -5.24 17.95 7.40
C ILE A 132 -4.72 16.64 6.78
N ASP A 133 -3.41 16.49 6.67
CA ASP A 133 -2.74 15.31 6.11
C ASP A 133 -3.03 14.02 6.90
N ALA A 134 -3.17 14.10 8.23
CA ALA A 134 -3.58 12.96 9.04
C ALA A 134 -4.99 12.44 8.65
N ASN A 135 -5.92 13.34 8.33
CA ASN A 135 -7.27 12.98 7.91
C ASN A 135 -7.30 12.36 6.51
N LEU A 136 -6.71 13.08 5.54
CA LEU A 136 -6.71 12.66 4.13
C LEU A 136 -5.86 11.40 3.94
N GLY A 137 -4.67 11.40 4.55
CA GLY A 137 -3.77 10.26 4.58
C GLY A 137 -4.43 9.07 5.27
N GLY A 138 -5.05 9.25 6.43
CA GLY A 138 -5.70 8.18 7.19
C GLY A 138 -6.78 7.48 6.39
N THR A 139 -7.64 8.24 5.70
CA THR A 139 -8.66 7.65 4.81
C THR A 139 -8.02 6.89 3.65
N GLY A 140 -7.02 7.49 2.99
CA GLY A 140 -6.34 6.89 1.84
C GLY A 140 -5.59 5.61 2.19
N THR A 141 -4.94 5.55 3.35
CA THR A 141 -4.11 4.41 3.77
C THR A 141 -4.93 3.27 4.36
N MET A 142 -6.07 3.55 5.01
CA MET A 142 -6.97 2.49 5.50
C MET A 142 -7.47 1.58 4.38
N ILE A 143 -7.65 2.11 3.16
CA ILE A 143 -8.08 1.33 1.99
C ILE A 143 -7.05 0.23 1.64
N GLU A 144 -5.75 0.48 1.84
CA GLU A 144 -4.69 -0.48 1.51
C GLU A 144 -4.74 -1.75 2.36
N MET A 145 -5.47 -1.76 3.49
CA MET A 145 -5.74 -3.00 4.25
C MET A 145 -6.66 -3.95 3.48
N PHE A 146 -7.59 -3.42 2.68
CA PHE A 146 -8.65 -4.20 2.03
C PHE A 146 -8.38 -4.42 0.53
N LEU A 147 -7.79 -3.44 -0.15
CA LEU A 147 -7.59 -3.47 -1.59
C LEU A 147 -6.28 -2.79 -1.97
N GLN A 148 -5.43 -3.51 -2.69
CA GLN A 148 -4.19 -2.95 -3.25
C GLN A 148 -4.17 -3.20 -4.76
N SER A 149 -3.80 -2.18 -5.54
CA SER A 149 -3.84 -2.26 -7.01
C SER A 149 -2.54 -1.77 -7.65
N HIS A 150 -1.40 -2.07 -7.05
CA HIS A 150 -0.08 -1.66 -7.53
C HIS A 150 0.62 -2.84 -8.24
N ASN A 151 1.74 -2.58 -8.92
CA ASN A 151 2.51 -3.61 -9.65
C ASN A 151 1.71 -4.46 -10.66
N GLY A 152 0.60 -3.93 -11.17
CA GLY A 152 -0.24 -4.61 -12.18
C GLY A 152 -1.16 -5.69 -11.63
N ILE A 153 -1.28 -5.81 -10.30
CA ILE A 153 -2.10 -6.83 -9.64
C ILE A 153 -3.14 -6.15 -8.73
N LEU A 154 -4.38 -6.65 -8.77
CA LEU A 154 -5.44 -6.33 -7.83
C LEU A 154 -5.47 -7.37 -6.71
N HIS A 155 -4.94 -6.99 -5.56
CA HIS A 155 -4.98 -7.77 -4.34
C HIS A 155 -6.22 -7.43 -3.53
N ILE A 156 -7.04 -8.45 -3.29
CA ILE A 156 -8.27 -8.38 -2.49
C ILE A 156 -7.97 -8.97 -1.10
N LEU A 157 -8.31 -8.25 -0.04
CA LEU A 157 -8.20 -8.65 1.37
C LEU A 157 -6.80 -9.17 1.77
N LEU A 158 -5.75 -8.60 1.17
CA LEU A 158 -4.38 -9.06 1.39
C LEU A 158 -3.84 -8.74 2.79
N ALA A 159 -4.27 -7.63 3.37
CA ALA A 159 -3.88 -7.19 4.71
C ALA A 159 -5.13 -6.94 5.58
N LEU A 160 -6.13 -7.82 5.47
CA LEU A 160 -7.36 -7.71 6.26
C LEU A 160 -7.03 -7.89 7.76
N PRO A 161 -7.35 -6.91 8.63
CA PRO A 161 -7.13 -7.06 10.06
C PRO A 161 -8.05 -8.11 10.66
N ALA A 162 -7.55 -8.93 11.60
CA ALA A 162 -8.32 -10.00 12.23
C ALA A 162 -9.57 -9.51 12.96
N GLU A 163 -9.50 -8.30 13.53
CA GLU A 163 -10.62 -7.68 14.24
C GLU A 163 -11.77 -7.24 13.32
N LEU A 164 -11.50 -7.05 12.02
CA LEU A 164 -12.51 -6.76 11.01
C LEU A 164 -12.87 -8.05 10.27
N SER A 165 -13.33 -9.06 11.00
CA SER A 165 -13.67 -10.37 10.44
C SER A 165 -14.88 -10.35 9.50
N GLN A 166 -15.69 -9.31 9.52
CA GLN A 166 -16.85 -9.16 8.64
C GLN A 166 -17.02 -7.70 8.21
N GLY A 167 -17.54 -7.50 7.00
CA GLY A 167 -17.80 -6.15 6.50
C GLY A 167 -18.12 -6.10 5.02
N THR A 168 -18.45 -4.89 4.57
CA THR A 168 -18.67 -4.56 3.17
C THR A 168 -18.04 -3.20 2.86
N ILE A 169 -17.48 -3.06 1.65
CA ILE A 169 -16.98 -1.78 1.13
C ILE A 169 -17.39 -1.68 -0.33
N THR A 170 -17.91 -0.53 -0.75
CA THR A 170 -18.35 -0.30 -2.13
C THR A 170 -17.69 0.95 -2.71
N GLY A 171 -17.56 0.98 -4.04
CA GLY A 171 -17.07 2.15 -4.76
C GLY A 171 -15.54 2.35 -4.72
N LEU A 172 -14.77 1.35 -4.27
CA LEU A 172 -13.30 1.46 -4.31
C LEU A 172 -12.81 1.55 -5.74
N ARG A 173 -11.76 2.33 -5.98
CA ARG A 173 -11.12 2.44 -7.29
C ARG A 173 -9.81 1.67 -7.31
N ALA A 174 -9.56 0.97 -8.40
CA ALA A 174 -8.31 0.27 -8.66
C ALA A 174 -7.61 0.84 -9.90
N ARG A 175 -6.27 0.79 -9.91
CA ARG A 175 -5.47 1.14 -11.09
C ARG A 175 -5.90 0.25 -12.28
N GLY A 176 -5.82 0.79 -13.49
CA GLY A 176 -6.28 0.10 -14.70
C GLY A 176 -7.73 0.44 -15.10
N GLY A 177 -8.43 1.27 -14.31
CA GLY A 177 -9.75 1.78 -14.65
C GLY A 177 -10.90 0.90 -14.16
N TYR A 178 -10.78 0.36 -12.94
CA TYR A 178 -11.79 -0.51 -12.35
C TYR A 178 -12.39 0.09 -11.07
N THR A 179 -13.65 -0.26 -10.81
CA THR A 179 -14.28 -0.12 -9.49
C THR A 179 -14.48 -1.49 -8.85
N VAL A 180 -14.36 -1.56 -7.53
CA VAL A 180 -14.43 -2.80 -6.76
C VAL A 180 -15.37 -2.63 -5.58
N ASN A 181 -16.31 -3.56 -5.45
CA ASN A 181 -17.14 -3.75 -4.27
C ASN A 181 -16.72 -5.07 -3.61
N LEU A 182 -16.59 -5.08 -2.29
CA LEU A 182 -16.16 -6.23 -1.50
C LEU A 182 -17.17 -6.52 -0.38
N SER A 183 -17.39 -7.79 -0.11
CA SER A 183 -18.03 -8.28 1.11
C SER A 183 -17.26 -9.48 1.64
N TRP A 184 -17.11 -9.56 2.97
CA TRP A 184 -16.43 -10.65 3.62
C TRP A 184 -17.11 -11.00 4.95
N ASN A 185 -16.92 -12.25 5.36
CA ASN A 185 -17.44 -12.79 6.60
C ASN A 185 -16.50 -13.87 7.12
N GLY A 186 -16.29 -13.94 8.44
CA GLY A 186 -15.34 -14.86 9.06
C GLY A 186 -13.90 -14.70 8.55
N GLY A 187 -13.50 -13.49 8.13
CA GLY A 187 -12.20 -13.18 7.54
C GLY A 187 -12.03 -13.66 6.09
N SER A 188 -13.09 -14.17 5.46
CA SER A 188 -13.04 -14.75 4.11
C SER A 188 -13.93 -14.00 3.12
N LEU A 189 -13.48 -13.91 1.86
CA LEU A 189 -14.19 -13.22 0.80
C LEU A 189 -15.53 -13.91 0.54
N SER A 190 -16.63 -13.19 0.77
CA SER A 190 -17.96 -13.63 0.40
C SER A 190 -18.26 -13.24 -1.05
N GLN A 191 -17.95 -12.00 -1.42
CA GLN A 191 -18.12 -11.52 -2.79
C GLN A 191 -17.15 -10.37 -3.11
N ALA A 192 -16.61 -10.38 -4.34
CA ALA A 192 -15.98 -9.21 -4.95
C ALA A 192 -16.63 -8.94 -6.31
N VAL A 193 -17.14 -7.73 -6.54
CA VAL A 193 -17.64 -7.30 -7.85
C VAL A 193 -16.64 -6.30 -8.44
N VAL A 194 -16.00 -6.69 -9.53
CA VAL A 194 -15.02 -5.87 -10.25
C VAL A 194 -15.65 -5.41 -11.56
N MET A 195 -15.73 -4.10 -11.78
CA MET A 195 -16.35 -3.49 -12.96
C MET A 195 -15.36 -2.58 -13.69
N ALA A 196 -15.28 -2.70 -15.02
CA ALA A 196 -14.50 -1.79 -15.85
C ALA A 196 -15.24 -0.46 -16.05
N THR A 197 -14.53 0.65 -15.86
CA THR A 197 -15.10 2.01 -15.95
C THR A 197 -14.70 2.77 -17.21
N ILE A 198 -13.75 2.23 -17.98
CA ILE A 198 -13.20 2.84 -19.20
C ILE A 198 -13.23 1.84 -20.35
N ASN A 199 -13.22 2.33 -21.59
CA ASN A 199 -13.28 1.50 -22.80
C ASN A 199 -12.06 0.59 -22.96
N ASP A 200 -10.88 1.06 -22.55
CA ASP A 200 -9.61 0.35 -22.65
C ASP A 200 -9.08 -0.04 -21.26
N ALA A 201 -9.90 -0.71 -20.47
CA ALA A 201 -9.49 -1.19 -19.16
C ALA A 201 -8.31 -2.16 -19.35
N LYS A 202 -7.21 -1.91 -18.64
CA LYS A 202 -6.00 -2.74 -18.78
C LYS A 202 -6.28 -4.14 -18.24
N THR A 203 -5.71 -5.16 -18.87
CA THR A 203 -5.65 -6.49 -18.29
C THR A 203 -5.05 -6.41 -16.89
N LEU A 204 -5.75 -7.00 -15.93
CA LEU A 204 -5.43 -6.93 -14.51
C LEU A 204 -5.40 -8.34 -13.96
N GLU A 205 -4.34 -8.69 -13.25
CA GLU A 205 -4.32 -9.95 -12.50
C GLU A 205 -5.04 -9.73 -11.18
N VAL A 206 -6.09 -10.51 -10.91
CA VAL A 206 -6.84 -10.47 -9.65
C VAL A 206 -6.34 -11.59 -8.75
N ARG A 207 -6.15 -11.30 -7.46
CA ARG A 207 -5.66 -12.25 -6.47
C ARG A 207 -6.31 -12.03 -5.11
N LEU A 208 -6.75 -13.11 -4.47
CA LEU A 208 -7.31 -13.09 -3.12
C LEU A 208 -6.25 -13.45 -2.07
N GLY A 209 -6.03 -12.55 -1.12
CA GLY A 209 -5.18 -12.80 0.05
C GLY A 209 -3.83 -13.43 -0.32
N ASN A 210 -3.50 -14.50 0.40
CA ASN A 210 -2.29 -15.28 0.18
C ASN A 210 -2.43 -16.39 -0.88
N SER A 211 -3.56 -16.52 -1.59
CA SER A 211 -3.73 -17.53 -2.66
C SER A 211 -2.59 -17.44 -3.66
N THR A 212 -2.15 -18.55 -4.25
CA THR A 212 -1.17 -18.59 -5.34
C THR A 212 -1.79 -18.44 -6.72
N LYS A 213 -3.11 -18.56 -6.82
CA LYS A 213 -3.85 -18.45 -8.07
C LYS A 213 -4.13 -16.98 -8.40
N ASN A 214 -3.78 -16.60 -9.61
CA ASN A 214 -4.16 -15.32 -10.20
C ASN A 214 -5.21 -15.57 -11.28
N ILE A 215 -6.16 -14.66 -11.42
CA ILE A 215 -7.15 -14.68 -12.48
C ILE A 215 -6.93 -13.45 -13.35
N SER A 216 -6.60 -13.69 -14.62
CA SER A 216 -6.49 -12.60 -15.59
C SER A 216 -7.86 -12.05 -15.94
N LEU A 217 -8.05 -10.75 -15.76
CA LEU A 217 -9.31 -10.05 -15.98
C LEU A 217 -9.13 -8.96 -17.03
N GLN A 218 -9.97 -9.02 -18.07
CA GLN A 218 -10.18 -7.93 -19.02
C GLN A 218 -11.68 -7.83 -19.30
N LEU A 219 -12.22 -6.63 -19.13
CA LEU A 219 -13.65 -6.36 -19.26
C LEU A 219 -13.87 -5.14 -20.15
N ALA A 220 -14.93 -5.19 -20.97
CA ALA A 220 -15.43 -4.01 -21.66
C ALA A 220 -16.03 -3.01 -20.66
N LYS A 221 -16.04 -1.71 -21.00
CA LYS A 221 -16.63 -0.67 -20.15
C LYS A 221 -18.05 -1.04 -19.72
N GLY A 222 -18.33 -0.93 -18.42
CA GLY A 222 -19.64 -1.25 -17.82
C GLY A 222 -19.85 -2.74 -17.54
N ALA A 223 -19.05 -3.64 -18.11
CA ALA A 223 -19.10 -5.05 -17.76
C ALA A 223 -18.47 -5.27 -16.37
N SER A 224 -19.01 -6.25 -15.65
CA SER A 224 -18.53 -6.65 -14.34
C SER A 224 -18.29 -8.15 -14.26
N LYS A 225 -17.40 -8.55 -13.35
CA LYS A 225 -17.16 -9.93 -12.96
C LYS A 225 -17.30 -10.03 -11.45
N THR A 226 -18.08 -11.03 -11.01
CA THR A 226 -18.20 -11.39 -9.60
C THR A 226 -17.25 -12.54 -9.29
N PHE A 227 -16.57 -12.43 -8.16
CA PHE A 227 -15.73 -13.47 -7.58
C PHE A 227 -16.21 -13.82 -6.16
N THR A 228 -16.01 -15.07 -5.76
CA THR A 228 -16.09 -15.55 -4.37
C THR A 228 -14.74 -16.17 -3.98
N ALA A 229 -14.59 -16.58 -2.72
CA ALA A 229 -13.38 -17.27 -2.28
C ALA A 229 -13.06 -18.54 -3.12
N SER A 230 -14.07 -19.27 -3.62
CA SER A 230 -13.88 -20.52 -4.37
C SER A 230 -13.33 -20.33 -5.78
N ASP A 231 -13.32 -19.10 -6.30
CA ASP A 231 -12.71 -18.81 -7.60
C ASP A 231 -11.17 -18.84 -7.54
N PHE A 232 -10.58 -18.63 -6.36
CA PHE A 232 -9.12 -18.52 -6.12
C PHE A 232 -8.52 -19.76 -5.49
#